data_AF-A0A7J4EF80-F1
#
_entry.id   AF-A0A7J4EF80-F1
#
_cell.length_a   1.000
_cell.length_b   1.000
_cell.length_c   1.000
_cell.angle_alpha   90.00
_cell.angle_beta   90.00
_cell.angle_gamma   90.00
#
_symmetry.space_group_name_H-M   'P 1'
#
loop_
_entity.id
_entity.type
_entity.pdbx_description
1 polymer ?
#
loop_
_entity_poly.entity_id
_entity_poly.type
_entity_poly.pdbx_seq_one_letter_code
_entity_poly.pdbx_strand_id
1 'polypeptide(L)'
;MEKREKDFILSLESDRWLFYADLLVDKAHVVMLKERGIIKKDEAAEILKFLTKIKEKDFIEYELPSYEDLHTAIESVLIREIGEEIGGRMHIGRSRNDEVATCIRIALRDELLELMKEVNYLRRALIEKAAENVDTVMPGYTHLQHAQATTFAHQYMAHADALARDFSRLLNAYEHTNVCPLGAAAFASTGFPIDRAKTTKLLGFNSVLENSMDAVSSRDFIIETISCFSNLMTNLSRLAEEIILWSTSEFDFICVPAEYVTGSSIMPQKRNPDYAELIRARAGTVYGCLMSVLSICKALPYTYNRDLQEATPHLLKATKATTASVLVMKGMVEGLELNKEELEKQAEIGFTTATELADTIVRETDTSFRTAHKIVSELANRGESGVTLRTIDDAAKSIIGKKLSEIGLTEKKVKEALDIASNIKKRDAKGGPAKKEVLRMIDRRRADLDKDGRSRQAKEERVKRNLDELEREVKKKKRIIKVTKK
;
A
#
# COMPACT_ATOMS: atom_id res chain seq x y z
N MET A 1 -25.22 -1.98 35.91
CA MET A 1 -24.97 -2.07 34.46
C MET A 1 -25.10 -3.50 34.02
N GLU A 2 -26.04 -3.78 33.14
CA GLU A 2 -26.15 -5.07 32.46
C GLU A 2 -24.92 -5.34 31.61
N LYS A 3 -24.61 -6.61 31.31
CA LYS A 3 -23.41 -6.99 30.53
C LYS A 3 -23.34 -6.24 29.18
N ARG A 4 -24.48 -6.07 28.50
CA ARG A 4 -24.57 -5.36 27.21
C ARG A 4 -24.20 -3.88 27.29
N GLU A 5 -24.48 -3.24 28.43
CA GLU A 5 -24.12 -1.83 28.66
C GLU A 5 -22.62 -1.68 28.90
N LYS A 6 -21.98 -2.67 29.57
CA LYS A 6 -20.52 -2.71 29.71
C LYS A 6 -19.84 -2.92 28.37
N ASP A 7 -20.38 -3.84 27.56
CA ASP A 7 -19.84 -4.15 26.24
C ASP A 7 -19.83 -2.94 25.28
N PHE A 8 -20.69 -1.93 25.51
CA PHE A 8 -20.79 -0.73 24.66
C PHE A 8 -19.53 0.15 24.66
N ILE A 9 -18.77 0.17 25.76
CA ILE A 9 -17.59 1.03 25.90
C ILE A 9 -16.26 0.27 25.65
N LEU A 10 -16.31 -1.05 25.46
CA LEU A 10 -15.13 -1.89 25.31
C LEU A 10 -14.48 -1.77 23.93
N SER A 11 -13.15 -1.84 23.88
CA SER A 11 -12.33 -1.72 22.66
C SER A 11 -11.41 -2.93 22.41
N LEU A 12 -11.79 -4.11 22.90
CA LEU A 12 -10.93 -5.30 23.01
C LEU A 12 -10.16 -5.70 21.75
N GLU A 13 -10.75 -5.61 20.54
CA GLU A 13 -10.02 -6.00 19.32
C GLU A 13 -8.90 -5.01 18.97
N SER A 14 -9.17 -3.71 19.03
CA SER A 14 -8.16 -2.68 18.82
C SER A 14 -7.12 -2.65 19.95
N ASP A 15 -7.54 -2.91 21.18
CA ASP A 15 -6.66 -2.95 22.35
C ASP A 15 -5.60 -4.05 22.23
N ARG A 16 -5.97 -5.21 21.68
CA ARG A 16 -5.01 -6.28 21.37
C ARG A 16 -3.95 -5.83 20.37
N TRP A 17 -4.34 -5.04 19.36
CA TRP A 17 -3.41 -4.52 18.36
C TRP A 17 -2.45 -3.47 18.96
N LEU A 18 -2.91 -2.70 19.95
CA LEU A 18 -2.11 -1.66 20.61
C LEU A 18 -1.20 -2.19 21.73
N PHE A 19 -1.34 -3.44 22.13
CA PHE A 19 -0.66 -4.04 23.29
C PHE A 19 0.84 -3.76 23.35
N TYR A 20 1.56 -4.09 22.27
CA TYR A 20 2.99 -3.92 22.21
C TYR A 20 3.40 -2.44 22.28
N ALA A 21 2.64 -1.56 21.61
CA ALA A 21 2.88 -0.12 21.62
C ALA A 21 2.71 0.46 23.03
N ASP A 22 1.73 -0.03 23.79
CA ASP A 22 1.45 0.40 25.15
C ASP A 22 2.62 0.13 26.10
N LEU A 23 3.14 -1.10 26.07
CA LEU A 23 4.31 -1.47 26.87
C LEU A 23 5.55 -0.63 26.52
N LEU A 24 5.72 -0.24 25.25
CA LEU A 24 6.80 0.66 24.86
C LEU A 24 6.59 2.06 25.45
N VAL A 25 5.37 2.60 25.36
CA VAL A 25 5.00 3.92 25.90
C VAL A 25 5.22 3.96 27.41
N ASP A 26 4.74 2.96 28.14
CA ASP A 26 4.95 2.83 29.58
C ASP A 26 6.43 2.77 29.96
N LYS A 27 7.21 1.90 29.31
CA LYS A 27 8.65 1.78 29.55
C LYS A 27 9.36 3.11 29.30
N ALA A 28 9.09 3.78 28.17
CA ALA A 28 9.74 5.03 27.82
C ALA A 28 9.37 6.15 28.79
N HIS A 29 8.12 6.21 29.20
CA HIS A 29 7.62 7.19 30.17
C HIS A 29 8.29 7.00 31.53
N VAL A 30 8.32 5.77 32.07
CA VAL A 30 8.96 5.48 33.37
C VAL A 30 10.47 5.74 33.33
N VAL A 31 11.15 5.42 32.22
CA VAL A 31 12.56 5.78 32.02
C VAL A 31 12.75 7.29 32.10
N MET A 32 11.89 8.08 31.44
CA MET A 32 11.95 9.54 31.50
C MET A 32 11.69 10.08 32.91
N LEU A 33 10.65 9.60 33.60
CA LEU A 33 10.33 10.02 34.97
C LEU A 33 11.51 9.78 35.92
N LYS A 34 12.18 8.62 35.80
CA LYS A 34 13.39 8.26 36.54
C LYS A 34 14.55 9.20 36.23
N GLU A 35 14.79 9.52 34.96
CA GLU A 35 15.89 10.41 34.55
C GLU A 35 15.68 11.85 35.02
N ARG A 36 14.43 12.33 35.03
CA ARG A 36 14.05 13.65 35.54
C ARG A 36 13.95 13.72 37.07
N GLY A 37 14.15 12.60 37.76
CA GLY A 37 14.07 12.52 39.21
C GLY A 37 12.66 12.74 39.77
N ILE A 38 11.63 12.56 38.94
CA ILE A 38 10.22 12.72 39.33
C ILE A 38 9.77 11.53 40.19
N ILE A 39 10.31 10.34 39.92
CA ILE A 39 10.11 9.13 40.74
C ILE A 39 11.46 8.59 41.22
N LYS A 40 11.47 7.86 42.33
CA LYS A 40 12.72 7.30 42.85
C LYS A 40 13.23 6.16 41.95
N LYS A 41 14.54 5.91 42.02
CA LYS A 41 15.21 4.95 41.11
C LYS A 41 14.83 3.50 41.38
N ASP A 42 14.55 3.16 42.63
CA ASP A 42 14.02 1.89 43.10
C ASP A 42 12.56 1.70 42.68
N GLU A 43 11.70 2.69 42.91
CA GLU A 43 10.29 2.71 42.44
C GLU A 43 10.21 2.46 40.92
N ALA A 44 11.00 3.21 40.14
CA ALA A 44 11.08 3.02 38.69
C ALA A 44 11.57 1.62 38.28
N ALA A 45 12.50 1.04 39.04
CA ALA A 45 13.03 -0.28 38.73
C ALA A 45 12.00 -1.39 38.96
N GLU A 46 11.11 -1.24 39.95
CA GLU A 46 10.01 -2.16 40.21
C GLU A 46 8.97 -2.12 39.10
N ILE A 47 8.54 -0.92 38.70
CA ILE A 47 7.60 -0.73 37.58
C ILE A 47 8.17 -1.32 36.28
N LEU A 48 9.41 -0.98 35.91
CA LEU A 48 10.04 -1.50 34.69
C LEU A 48 10.23 -3.02 34.71
N LYS A 49 10.49 -3.60 35.89
CA LYS A 49 10.59 -5.06 36.06
C LYS A 49 9.24 -5.72 35.84
N PHE A 50 8.15 -5.13 36.31
CA PHE A 50 6.79 -5.61 36.03
C PHE A 50 6.49 -5.57 34.52
N LEU A 51 6.65 -4.40 33.88
CA LEU A 51 6.37 -4.21 32.45
C LEU A 51 7.15 -5.17 31.55
N THR A 52 8.36 -5.57 31.96
CA THR A 52 9.20 -6.53 31.21
C THR A 52 8.76 -8.00 31.40
N LYS A 53 8.04 -8.31 32.48
CA LYS A 53 7.55 -9.66 32.77
C LYS A 53 6.20 -9.97 32.13
N ILE A 54 5.44 -8.94 31.76
CA ILE A 54 4.14 -9.11 31.12
C ILE A 54 4.31 -9.99 29.87
N LYS A 55 3.54 -11.08 29.83
CA LYS A 55 3.44 -11.96 28.66
C LYS A 55 2.16 -11.62 27.92
N GLU A 56 2.31 -11.09 26.71
CA GLU A 56 1.20 -10.58 25.89
C GLU A 56 0.03 -11.55 25.79
N LYS A 57 0.29 -12.81 25.40
CA LYS A 57 -0.76 -13.82 25.23
C LYS A 57 -1.55 -14.03 26.53
N ASP A 58 -0.84 -14.27 27.63
CA ASP A 58 -1.46 -14.55 28.93
C ASP A 58 -2.26 -13.33 29.42
N PHE A 59 -1.72 -12.13 29.23
CA PHE A 59 -2.38 -10.89 29.65
C PHE A 59 -3.66 -10.62 28.84
N ILE A 60 -3.59 -10.75 27.51
CA ILE A 60 -4.73 -10.56 26.61
C ILE A 60 -5.85 -11.58 26.87
N GLU A 61 -5.48 -12.82 27.20
CA GLU A 61 -6.44 -13.91 27.40
C GLU A 61 -7.10 -13.84 28.78
N TYR A 62 -6.34 -13.53 29.84
CA TYR A 62 -6.80 -13.68 31.22
C TYR A 62 -7.06 -12.36 31.96
N GLU A 63 -6.30 -11.30 31.66
CA GLU A 63 -6.42 -10.02 32.39
C GLU A 63 -7.33 -9.04 31.64
N LEU A 64 -7.02 -8.75 30.37
CA LEU A 64 -7.68 -7.72 29.57
C LEU A 64 -9.22 -7.80 29.56
N PRO A 65 -9.88 -8.99 29.46
CA PRO A 65 -11.34 -9.07 29.44
C PRO A 65 -12.04 -8.58 30.72
N SER A 66 -11.29 -8.37 31.81
CA SER A 66 -11.81 -7.88 33.09
C SER A 66 -11.86 -6.35 33.18
N TYR A 67 -11.32 -5.64 32.19
CA TYR A 67 -11.12 -4.18 32.22
C TYR A 67 -11.76 -3.49 31.02
N GLU A 68 -11.97 -2.17 31.14
CA GLU A 68 -12.59 -1.34 30.09
C GLU A 68 -11.71 -1.25 28.84
N ASP A 69 -10.42 -1.00 29.06
CA ASP A 69 -9.41 -0.79 28.04
C ASP A 69 -8.06 -1.37 28.49
N LEU A 70 -7.12 -1.44 27.55
CA LEU A 70 -5.77 -1.95 27.78
C LEU A 70 -5.00 -1.15 28.84
N HIS A 71 -5.04 0.17 28.77
CA HIS A 71 -4.26 1.06 29.64
C HIS A 71 -4.63 0.83 31.12
N THR A 72 -5.94 0.80 31.39
CA THR A 72 -6.51 0.55 32.70
C THR A 72 -6.19 -0.87 33.18
N ALA A 73 -6.18 -1.85 32.27
CA ALA A 73 -5.79 -3.21 32.61
C ALA A 73 -4.34 -3.27 33.10
N ILE A 74 -3.38 -2.72 32.34
CA ILE A 74 -1.96 -2.73 32.70
C ILE A 74 -1.73 -2.00 34.02
N GLU A 75 -2.32 -0.82 34.21
CA GLU A 75 -2.23 -0.06 35.46
C GLU A 75 -2.80 -0.84 36.65
N SER A 76 -3.99 -1.43 36.50
CA SER A 76 -4.65 -2.17 37.58
C SER A 76 -3.86 -3.40 38.01
N VAL A 77 -3.31 -4.14 37.04
CA VAL A 77 -2.48 -5.32 37.33
C VAL A 77 -1.15 -4.89 37.97
N LEU A 78 -0.54 -3.79 37.50
CA LEU A 78 0.65 -3.20 38.12
C LEU A 78 0.40 -2.86 39.59
N ILE A 79 -0.65 -2.09 39.89
CA ILE A 79 -1.02 -1.68 41.25
C ILE A 79 -1.28 -2.91 42.13
N ARG A 80 -1.98 -3.92 41.60
CA ARG A 80 -2.24 -5.18 42.31
C ARG A 80 -0.96 -5.93 42.68
N GLU A 81 0.07 -5.87 41.84
CA GLU A 81 1.34 -6.58 42.07
C GLU A 81 2.33 -5.82 42.95
N ILE A 82 2.46 -4.50 42.80
CA ILE A 82 3.53 -3.72 43.47
C ILE A 82 3.02 -2.61 44.40
N GLY A 83 1.69 -2.50 44.58
CA GLY A 83 1.05 -1.55 45.48
C GLY A 83 0.79 -0.19 44.84
N GLU A 84 -0.25 0.49 45.33
CA GLU A 84 -0.76 1.77 44.79
C GLU A 84 0.29 2.90 44.85
N GLU A 85 1.03 3.02 45.95
CA GLU A 85 2.04 4.05 46.16
C GLU A 85 3.21 4.02 45.17
N ILE A 86 3.54 2.84 44.63
CA ILE A 86 4.61 2.65 43.64
C ILE A 86 4.01 2.57 42.24
N GLY A 87 3.02 1.69 42.03
CA GLY A 87 2.39 1.46 40.73
C GLY A 87 1.73 2.72 40.16
N GLY A 88 0.99 3.47 40.99
CA GLY A 88 0.30 4.70 40.57
C GLY A 88 1.24 5.83 40.13
N ARG A 89 2.54 5.76 40.48
CA ARG A 89 3.53 6.77 40.04
C ARG A 89 3.80 6.71 38.54
N MET A 90 3.49 5.60 37.86
CA MET A 90 3.61 5.49 36.40
C MET A 90 2.77 6.54 35.67
N HIS A 91 1.64 6.95 36.25
CA HIS A 91 0.73 7.92 35.63
C HIS A 91 1.14 9.39 35.81
N ILE A 92 2.22 9.70 36.54
CA ILE A 92 2.65 11.09 36.73
C ILE A 92 2.97 11.76 35.38
N GLY A 93 2.35 12.91 35.12
CA GLY A 93 2.63 13.72 33.93
C GLY A 93 2.10 13.17 32.61
N ARG A 94 1.17 12.21 32.64
CA ARG A 94 0.53 11.58 31.47
C ARG A 94 -0.99 11.49 31.66
N SER A 95 -1.73 11.24 30.58
CA SER A 95 -3.14 10.86 30.58
C SER A 95 -3.36 9.69 29.63
N ARG A 96 -4.52 9.04 29.73
CA ARG A 96 -4.97 8.09 28.69
C ARG A 96 -5.04 8.76 27.31
N ASN A 97 -5.32 10.06 27.23
CA ASN A 97 -5.51 10.78 25.97
C ASN A 97 -4.25 10.85 25.10
N ASP A 98 -3.10 11.21 25.67
CA ASP A 98 -1.84 11.27 24.94
C ASP A 98 -1.18 9.90 24.82
N GLU A 99 -1.41 9.02 25.79
CA GLU A 99 -1.02 7.61 25.74
C GLU A 99 -1.66 6.88 24.55
N VAL A 100 -2.99 6.85 24.44
CA VAL A 100 -3.70 6.16 23.35
C VAL A 100 -3.31 6.71 21.98
N ALA A 101 -3.17 8.04 21.86
CA ALA A 101 -2.72 8.68 20.63
C ALA A 101 -1.29 8.26 20.25
N THR A 102 -0.41 8.08 21.25
CA THR A 102 0.95 7.58 21.04
C THR A 102 0.93 6.12 20.58
N CYS A 103 0.13 5.27 21.24
CA CYS A 103 0.04 3.84 20.92
C CYS A 103 -0.47 3.61 19.49
N ILE A 104 -1.52 4.31 19.06
CA ILE A 104 -2.05 4.22 17.69
C ILE A 104 -0.99 4.62 16.67
N ARG A 105 -0.22 5.68 16.92
CA ARG A 105 0.83 6.16 16.00
C ARG A 105 2.00 5.18 15.92
N ILE A 106 2.41 4.56 17.02
CA ILE A 106 3.45 3.51 17.01
C ILE A 106 2.97 2.30 16.20
N ALA A 107 1.79 1.77 16.52
CA ALA A 107 1.23 0.62 15.84
C ALA A 107 1.09 0.88 14.33
N LEU A 108 0.51 2.03 13.95
CA LEU A 108 0.36 2.38 12.55
C LEU A 108 1.68 2.64 11.83
N ARG A 109 2.67 3.25 12.49
CA ARG A 109 4.01 3.45 11.91
C ARG A 109 4.64 2.12 11.51
N ASP A 110 4.53 1.11 12.37
CA ASP A 110 5.13 -0.20 12.14
C ASP A 110 4.38 -0.94 11.01
N GLU A 111 3.05 -0.85 10.97
CA GLU A 111 2.22 -1.36 9.85
C GLU A 111 2.56 -0.67 8.51
N LEU A 112 2.80 0.65 8.51
CA LEU A 112 3.19 1.38 7.30
C LEU A 112 4.57 0.93 6.78
N LEU A 113 5.53 0.69 7.68
CA LEU A 113 6.85 0.20 7.31
C LEU A 113 6.79 -1.20 6.68
N GLU A 114 5.96 -2.09 7.23
CA GLU A 114 5.75 -3.43 6.70
C GLU A 114 4.97 -3.41 5.38
N LEU A 115 3.89 -2.63 5.29
CA LEU A 115 3.13 -2.49 4.04
C LEU A 115 3.99 -1.92 2.92
N MET A 116 4.81 -0.90 3.19
CA MET A 116 5.76 -0.35 2.21
C MET A 116 6.76 -1.40 1.70
N LYS A 117 7.20 -2.33 2.56
CA LYS A 117 8.06 -3.45 2.18
C LYS A 117 7.30 -4.41 1.25
N GLU A 118 6.09 -4.82 1.61
CA GLU A 118 5.30 -5.74 0.79
C GLU A 118 4.86 -5.12 -0.56
N VAL A 119 4.55 -3.83 -0.59
CA VAL A 119 4.30 -3.09 -1.85
C VAL A 119 5.55 -3.11 -2.74
N ASN A 120 6.74 -2.94 -2.17
CA ASN A 120 7.98 -3.02 -2.95
C ASN A 120 8.26 -4.44 -3.45
N TYR A 121 7.90 -5.48 -2.70
CA TYR A 121 7.99 -6.85 -3.20
C TYR A 121 7.02 -7.12 -4.35
N LEU A 122 5.76 -6.67 -4.25
CA LEU A 122 4.82 -6.74 -5.37
C LEU A 122 5.32 -5.95 -6.60
N ARG A 123 5.85 -4.74 -6.41
CA ARG A 123 6.49 -3.96 -7.49
C ARG A 123 7.63 -4.74 -8.14
N ARG A 124 8.48 -5.39 -7.35
CA ARG A 124 9.56 -6.24 -7.86
C ARG A 124 8.99 -7.37 -8.71
N ALA A 125 8.01 -8.10 -8.20
CA ALA A 125 7.36 -9.20 -8.93
C ALA A 125 6.81 -8.73 -10.29
N LEU A 126 6.13 -7.59 -10.34
CA LEU A 126 5.63 -7.02 -11.60
C LEU A 126 6.76 -6.65 -12.58
N ILE A 127 7.83 -6.03 -12.09
CA ILE A 127 8.98 -5.62 -12.91
C ILE A 127 9.72 -6.84 -13.46
N GLU A 128 9.93 -7.87 -12.65
CA GLU A 128 10.60 -9.10 -13.09
C GLU A 128 9.73 -9.88 -14.08
N LYS A 129 8.41 -9.97 -13.83
CA LYS A 129 7.48 -10.58 -14.79
C LYS A 129 7.44 -9.85 -16.12
N ALA A 130 7.53 -8.52 -16.10
CA ALA A 130 7.68 -7.70 -17.30
C ALA A 130 9.02 -7.98 -18.01
N ALA A 131 10.12 -8.07 -17.27
CA ALA A 131 11.44 -8.35 -17.83
C ALA A 131 11.53 -9.72 -18.54
N GLU A 132 10.85 -10.73 -18.01
CA GLU A 132 10.74 -12.06 -18.62
C GLU A 132 9.90 -12.08 -19.92
N ASN A 133 9.08 -11.05 -20.15
CA ASN A 133 8.05 -11.03 -21.19
C ASN A 133 8.11 -9.76 -22.06
N VAL A 134 9.31 -9.21 -22.26
CA VAL A 134 9.53 -8.00 -23.08
C VAL A 134 9.15 -8.16 -24.55
N ASP A 135 9.19 -9.39 -25.07
CA ASP A 135 8.83 -9.72 -26.45
C ASP A 135 7.45 -10.36 -26.57
N THR A 136 6.76 -10.64 -25.45
CA THR A 136 5.43 -11.27 -25.47
C THR A 136 4.40 -10.25 -25.96
N VAL A 137 3.98 -10.40 -27.21
CA VAL A 137 2.94 -9.56 -27.84
C VAL A 137 1.60 -9.80 -27.16
N MET A 138 0.79 -8.74 -27.03
CA MET A 138 -0.53 -8.77 -26.41
C MET A 138 -1.45 -7.75 -27.09
N PRO A 139 -2.76 -8.04 -27.23
CA PRO A 139 -3.73 -7.01 -27.61
C PRO A 139 -3.81 -5.91 -26.54
N GLY A 140 -3.65 -4.65 -26.94
CA GLY A 140 -3.98 -3.51 -26.09
C GLY A 140 -5.49 -3.27 -26.09
N TYR A 141 -6.05 -2.90 -24.93
CA TYR A 141 -7.48 -2.66 -24.78
C TYR A 141 -7.81 -1.22 -24.41
N THR A 142 -8.88 -0.71 -25.00
CA THR A 142 -9.61 0.47 -24.51
C THR A 142 -11.10 0.16 -24.57
N HIS A 143 -11.86 0.47 -23.52
CA HIS A 143 -13.28 0.06 -23.41
C HIS A 143 -13.48 -1.47 -23.52
N LEU A 144 -12.47 -2.25 -23.14
CA LEU A 144 -12.42 -3.71 -23.34
C LEU A 144 -12.56 -4.15 -24.81
N GLN A 145 -12.27 -3.25 -25.75
CA GLN A 145 -12.17 -3.52 -27.18
C GLN A 145 -10.70 -3.52 -27.61
N HIS A 146 -10.37 -4.34 -28.62
CA HIS A 146 -9.03 -4.32 -29.23
C HIS A 146 -8.72 -2.93 -29.77
N ALA A 147 -7.61 -2.37 -29.30
CA ALA A 147 -7.08 -1.10 -29.76
C ALA A 147 -5.84 -1.37 -30.62
N GLN A 148 -4.65 -1.19 -30.05
CA GLN A 148 -3.40 -1.44 -30.73
C GLN A 148 -2.63 -2.57 -30.05
N ALA A 149 -1.89 -3.36 -30.81
CA ALA A 149 -0.96 -4.32 -30.24
C ALA A 149 0.10 -3.64 -29.36
N THR A 150 0.47 -4.32 -28.28
CA THR A 150 1.47 -3.91 -27.27
C THR A 150 2.25 -5.15 -26.82
N THR A 151 3.07 -5.03 -25.78
CA THR A 151 3.68 -6.17 -25.10
C THR A 151 3.13 -6.34 -23.68
N PHE A 152 3.13 -7.57 -23.19
CA PHE A 152 2.78 -7.88 -21.81
C PHE A 152 3.64 -7.08 -20.82
N ALA A 153 4.94 -6.95 -21.11
CA ALA A 153 5.85 -6.15 -20.31
C ALA A 153 5.41 -4.69 -20.20
N HIS A 154 4.97 -4.08 -21.30
CA HIS A 154 4.47 -2.71 -21.29
C HIS A 154 3.23 -2.57 -20.40
N GLN A 155 2.30 -3.52 -20.45
CA GLN A 155 1.11 -3.56 -19.58
C GLN A 155 1.50 -3.68 -18.09
N TYR A 156 2.42 -4.59 -17.74
CA TYR A 156 2.83 -4.82 -16.35
C TYR A 156 3.64 -3.66 -15.76
N MET A 157 4.43 -2.99 -16.59
CA MET A 157 5.12 -1.77 -16.16
C MET A 157 4.15 -0.65 -15.76
N ALA A 158 2.95 -0.58 -16.35
CA ALA A 158 1.93 0.40 -15.94
C ALA A 158 1.42 0.14 -14.51
N HIS A 159 1.23 -1.13 -14.12
CA HIS A 159 0.88 -1.51 -12.75
C HIS A 159 2.01 -1.22 -11.77
N ALA A 160 3.26 -1.56 -12.13
CA ALA A 160 4.43 -1.26 -11.31
C ALA A 160 4.58 0.26 -11.03
N ASP A 161 4.27 1.10 -12.03
CA ASP A 161 4.29 2.55 -11.91
C ASP A 161 3.17 3.11 -11.03
N ALA A 162 1.99 2.50 -11.07
CA ALA A 162 0.89 2.86 -10.17
C ALA A 162 1.29 2.62 -8.70
N LEU A 163 1.83 1.43 -8.41
CA LEU A 163 2.29 1.06 -7.08
C LEU A 163 3.50 1.88 -6.61
N ALA A 164 4.36 2.36 -7.53
CA ALA A 164 5.44 3.28 -7.17
C ALA A 164 4.90 4.61 -6.62
N ARG A 165 3.80 5.13 -7.19
CA ARG A 165 3.12 6.32 -6.65
C ARG A 165 2.46 6.02 -5.31
N ASP A 166 1.89 4.84 -5.13
CA ASP A 166 1.31 4.43 -3.85
C ASP A 166 2.36 4.30 -2.74
N PHE A 167 3.54 3.73 -3.06
CA PHE A 167 4.67 3.72 -2.13
C PHE A 167 5.06 5.13 -1.70
N SER A 168 5.14 6.09 -2.63
CA SER A 168 5.43 7.49 -2.30
C SER A 168 4.38 8.11 -1.37
N ARG A 169 3.10 7.77 -1.53
CA ARG A 169 2.02 8.25 -0.64
C ARG A 169 2.15 7.65 0.76
N LEU A 170 2.40 6.34 0.85
CA LEU A 170 2.63 5.65 2.12
C LEU A 170 3.84 6.22 2.87
N LEU A 171 4.91 6.57 2.13
CA LEU A 171 6.09 7.20 2.71
C LEU A 171 5.76 8.57 3.32
N ASN A 172 4.91 9.38 2.67
CA ASN A 172 4.49 10.67 3.22
C ASN A 172 3.58 10.50 4.44
N ALA A 173 2.61 9.58 4.38
CA ALA A 173 1.75 9.25 5.53
C ALA A 173 2.56 8.75 6.74
N TYR A 174 3.66 8.02 6.50
CA TYR A 174 4.61 7.64 7.56
C TYR A 174 5.24 8.86 8.24
N GLU A 175 5.65 9.89 7.50
CA GLU A 175 6.30 11.07 8.09
C GLU A 175 5.34 11.84 9.01
N HIS A 176 4.05 11.95 8.64
CA HIS A 176 3.02 12.59 9.49
C HIS A 176 2.56 11.70 10.65
N THR A 177 2.57 10.37 10.46
CA THR A 177 2.25 9.41 11.53
C THR A 177 3.34 9.40 12.60
N ASN A 178 4.62 9.48 12.21
CA ASN A 178 5.78 9.34 13.09
C ASN A 178 6.15 10.61 13.87
N VAL A 179 5.16 11.24 14.50
CA VAL A 179 5.28 12.43 15.38
C VAL A 179 4.68 12.11 16.75
N CYS A 180 5.41 12.39 17.83
CA CYS A 180 5.10 11.92 19.19
C CYS A 180 4.12 12.84 19.95
N PRO A 181 2.93 12.37 20.37
CA PRO A 181 2.01 13.18 21.16
C PRO A 181 2.31 13.15 22.67
N LEU A 182 3.01 12.13 23.17
CA LEU A 182 3.27 11.91 24.60
C LEU A 182 3.81 13.15 25.34
N GLY A 183 3.29 13.39 26.54
CA GLY A 183 3.55 14.57 27.38
C GLY A 183 2.56 15.72 27.15
N ALA A 184 1.57 15.53 26.27
CA ALA A 184 0.40 16.40 26.18
C ALA A 184 -0.57 16.20 27.37
N ALA A 185 -0.41 15.09 28.11
CA ALA A 185 -1.30 14.65 29.18
C ALA A 185 -2.77 14.72 28.71
N ALA A 186 -3.67 15.31 29.50
CA ALA A 186 -5.08 15.38 29.12
C ALA A 186 -5.31 16.24 27.86
N PHE A 187 -4.65 17.39 27.77
CA PHE A 187 -4.69 18.34 26.64
C PHE A 187 -3.82 19.60 26.88
N ALA A 188 -3.44 19.88 28.13
CA ALA A 188 -2.72 21.10 28.53
C ALA A 188 -1.30 20.83 29.06
N SER A 189 -0.72 19.68 28.70
CA SER A 189 0.53 19.19 29.27
C SER A 189 0.45 19.06 30.80
N THR A 190 1.56 19.24 31.50
CA THR A 190 1.69 18.96 32.93
C THR A 190 2.61 19.97 33.61
N GLY A 191 2.39 20.19 34.91
CA GLY A 191 3.29 20.99 35.75
C GLY A 191 4.58 20.27 36.15
N PHE A 192 4.69 18.96 35.88
CA PHE A 192 5.92 18.21 36.11
C PHE A 192 6.98 18.54 35.05
N PRO A 193 8.27 18.60 35.41
CA PRO A 193 9.35 18.94 34.48
C PRO A 193 9.72 17.73 33.60
N ILE A 194 8.77 17.22 32.82
CA ILE A 194 8.93 16.07 31.91
C ILE A 194 9.85 16.41 30.73
N ASP A 195 10.41 15.38 30.09
CA ASP A 195 11.24 15.51 28.89
C ASP A 195 10.58 14.79 27.71
N ARG A 196 9.82 15.55 26.91
CA ARG A 196 9.14 15.04 25.70
C ARG A 196 10.13 14.65 24.61
N ALA A 197 11.30 15.29 24.55
CA ALA A 197 12.32 14.96 23.56
C ALA A 197 12.92 13.58 23.85
N LYS A 198 13.13 13.25 25.14
CA LYS A 198 13.59 11.93 25.57
C LYS A 198 12.62 10.83 25.16
N THR A 199 11.34 10.94 25.50
CA THR A 199 10.35 9.91 25.14
C THR A 199 10.17 9.79 23.63
N THR A 200 10.13 10.92 22.92
CA THR A 200 10.12 10.96 21.44
C THR A 200 11.27 10.15 20.85
N LYS A 201 12.49 10.40 21.32
CA LYS A 201 13.68 9.67 20.87
C LYS A 201 13.56 8.19 21.19
N LEU A 202 13.30 7.82 22.45
CA LEU A 202 13.24 6.42 22.89
C LEU A 202 12.18 5.59 22.14
N LEU A 203 11.06 6.21 21.79
CA LEU A 203 9.96 5.56 21.07
C LEU A 203 10.14 5.53 19.54
N GLY A 204 11.22 6.11 19.00
CA GLY A 204 11.51 6.06 17.56
C GLY A 204 10.81 7.13 16.71
N PHE A 205 10.19 8.13 17.34
CA PHE A 205 9.54 9.24 16.63
C PHE A 205 10.53 10.23 16.03
N ASN A 206 10.10 10.95 14.98
CA ASN A 206 10.91 11.99 14.33
C ASN A 206 10.98 13.27 15.17
N SER A 207 9.87 13.64 15.78
CA SER A 207 9.67 14.92 16.44
C SER A 207 8.50 14.85 17.43
N VAL A 208 8.38 15.89 18.26
CA VAL A 208 7.25 16.08 19.17
C VAL A 208 6.09 16.73 18.42
N LEU A 209 4.86 16.30 18.69
CA LEU A 209 3.66 17.01 18.27
C LEU A 209 3.43 18.15 19.28
N GLU A 210 3.85 19.36 18.91
CA GLU A 210 4.16 20.43 19.86
C GLU A 210 2.95 20.87 20.69
N ASN A 211 1.84 21.21 20.02
CA ASN A 211 0.62 21.68 20.67
C ASN A 211 -0.09 20.51 21.37
N SER A 212 -0.26 20.60 22.70
CA SER A 212 -0.84 19.52 23.50
C SER A 212 -2.34 19.29 23.25
N MET A 213 -3.09 20.31 22.82
CA MET A 213 -4.49 20.15 22.44
C MET A 213 -4.60 19.39 21.12
N ASP A 214 -3.77 19.75 20.15
CA ASP A 214 -3.70 19.05 18.87
C ASP A 214 -3.25 17.59 19.07
N ALA A 215 -2.21 17.37 19.89
CA ALA A 215 -1.62 16.06 20.13
C ALA A 215 -2.59 14.98 20.60
N VAL A 216 -3.62 15.35 21.36
CA VAL A 216 -4.65 14.42 21.85
C VAL A 216 -5.87 14.33 20.93
N SER A 217 -6.11 15.36 20.11
CA SER A 217 -7.36 15.52 19.35
C SER A 217 -7.26 15.08 17.89
N SER A 218 -6.12 15.33 17.22
CA SER A 218 -5.99 15.08 15.79
C SER A 218 -6.01 13.59 15.45
N ARG A 219 -6.77 13.23 14.40
CA ARG A 219 -6.80 11.90 13.76
C ARG A 219 -6.68 12.01 12.23
N ASP A 220 -6.19 13.13 11.75
CA ASP A 220 -5.90 13.38 10.32
C ASP A 220 -4.93 12.36 9.73
N PHE A 221 -3.92 11.92 10.47
CA PHE A 221 -2.98 10.87 10.06
C PHE A 221 -3.67 9.53 9.79
N ILE A 222 -4.80 9.23 10.49
CA ILE A 222 -5.63 8.05 10.20
C ILE A 222 -6.35 8.23 8.87
N ILE A 223 -6.97 9.39 8.65
CA ILE A 223 -7.69 9.71 7.40
C ILE A 223 -6.73 9.66 6.21
N GLU A 224 -5.57 10.30 6.32
CA GLU A 224 -4.53 10.31 5.28
C GLU A 224 -4.08 8.88 4.94
N THR A 225 -3.81 8.08 5.96
CA THR A 225 -3.41 6.67 5.79
C THR A 225 -4.47 5.86 5.06
N ILE A 226 -5.74 5.90 5.50
CA ILE A 226 -6.81 5.13 4.85
C ILE A 226 -7.10 5.66 3.44
N SER A 227 -6.87 6.95 3.18
CA SER A 227 -6.90 7.51 1.82
C SER A 227 -5.78 6.94 0.94
N CYS A 228 -4.56 6.78 1.47
CA CYS A 228 -3.47 6.10 0.79
C CYS A 228 -3.83 4.63 0.49
N PHE A 229 -4.40 3.92 1.46
CA PHE A 229 -4.89 2.55 1.28
C PHE A 229 -5.97 2.47 0.20
N SER A 230 -6.86 3.45 0.13
CA SER A 230 -7.93 3.51 -0.89
C SER A 230 -7.35 3.64 -2.31
N ASN A 231 -6.32 4.47 -2.49
CA ASN A 231 -5.62 4.57 -3.78
C ASN A 231 -4.93 3.25 -4.15
N LEU A 232 -4.22 2.63 -3.20
CA LEU A 232 -3.57 1.34 -3.40
C LEU A 232 -4.58 0.26 -3.77
N MET A 233 -5.68 0.15 -3.04
CA MET A 233 -6.74 -0.81 -3.33
C MET A 233 -7.45 -0.58 -4.65
N THR A 234 -7.55 0.67 -5.12
CA THR A 234 -8.04 0.97 -6.48
C THR A 234 -7.12 0.38 -7.54
N ASN A 235 -5.80 0.52 -7.36
CA ASN A 235 -4.83 -0.01 -8.31
C ASN A 235 -4.79 -1.55 -8.26
N LEU A 236 -4.87 -2.14 -7.07
CA LEU A 236 -4.97 -3.59 -6.91
C LEU A 236 -6.26 -4.15 -7.49
N SER A 237 -7.40 -3.46 -7.35
CA SER A 237 -8.67 -3.92 -7.92
C SER A 237 -8.66 -3.91 -9.45
N ARG A 238 -7.92 -2.98 -10.07
CA ARG A 238 -7.74 -2.95 -11.53
C ARG A 238 -6.92 -4.14 -12.02
N LEU A 239 -5.80 -4.45 -11.36
CA LEU A 239 -5.00 -5.64 -11.68
C LEU A 239 -5.79 -6.92 -11.41
N ALA A 240 -6.57 -6.96 -10.33
CA ALA A 240 -7.46 -8.08 -10.03
C ALA A 240 -8.52 -8.28 -11.11
N GLU A 241 -9.14 -7.21 -11.62
CA GLU A 241 -10.08 -7.27 -12.74
C GLU A 241 -9.44 -7.88 -13.98
N GLU A 242 -8.23 -7.42 -14.33
CA GLU A 242 -7.48 -7.93 -15.46
C GLU A 242 -7.17 -9.42 -15.28
N ILE A 243 -6.74 -9.84 -14.08
CA ILE A 243 -6.52 -11.27 -13.79
C ILE A 243 -7.81 -12.09 -13.94
N ILE A 244 -8.94 -11.59 -13.42
CA ILE A 244 -10.23 -12.28 -13.53
C ILE A 244 -10.60 -12.46 -15.00
N LEU A 245 -10.58 -11.38 -15.79
CA LEU A 245 -10.93 -11.42 -17.22
C LEU A 245 -9.97 -12.28 -18.02
N TRP A 246 -8.66 -12.13 -17.81
CA TRP A 246 -7.63 -12.86 -18.55
C TRP A 246 -7.60 -14.36 -18.22
N SER A 247 -8.13 -14.77 -17.07
CA SER A 247 -8.22 -16.17 -16.66
C SER A 247 -9.51 -16.87 -17.08
N THR A 248 -10.46 -16.17 -17.74
CA THR A 248 -11.67 -16.82 -18.25
C THR A 248 -11.36 -17.69 -19.46
N SER A 249 -12.25 -18.63 -19.77
CA SER A 249 -12.14 -19.49 -20.96
C SER A 249 -12.21 -18.72 -22.28
N GLU A 250 -12.81 -17.54 -22.28
CA GLU A 250 -12.99 -16.71 -23.48
C GLU A 250 -11.74 -15.87 -23.80
N PHE A 251 -10.95 -15.50 -22.78
CA PHE A 251 -9.69 -14.81 -22.97
C PHE A 251 -8.51 -15.79 -22.99
N ASP A 252 -8.42 -16.67 -22.00
CA ASP A 252 -7.36 -17.68 -21.83
C ASP A 252 -5.94 -17.12 -21.99
N PHE A 253 -5.70 -15.91 -21.46
CA PHE A 253 -4.40 -15.24 -21.54
C PHE A 253 -3.42 -15.70 -20.48
N ILE A 254 -3.96 -16.07 -19.32
CA ILE A 254 -3.15 -16.38 -18.14
C ILE A 254 -3.70 -17.61 -17.42
N CYS A 255 -2.80 -18.34 -16.76
CA CYS A 255 -3.15 -19.34 -15.77
C CYS A 255 -2.70 -18.85 -14.38
N VAL A 256 -3.68 -18.70 -13.48
CA VAL A 256 -3.43 -18.32 -12.08
C VAL A 256 -2.91 -19.53 -11.30
N PRO A 257 -1.91 -19.39 -10.41
CA PRO A 257 -1.35 -20.50 -9.64
C PRO A 257 -2.40 -21.28 -8.85
N ALA A 258 -2.16 -22.58 -8.67
CA ALA A 258 -3.12 -23.49 -8.04
C ALA A 258 -3.48 -23.07 -6.59
N GLU A 259 -2.52 -22.52 -5.85
CA GLU A 259 -2.70 -22.02 -4.49
C GLU A 259 -3.57 -20.75 -4.39
N TYR A 260 -3.76 -20.05 -5.51
CA TYR A 260 -4.56 -18.81 -5.61
C TYR A 260 -5.83 -18.98 -6.43
N VAL A 261 -6.25 -20.21 -6.68
CA VAL A 261 -7.57 -20.52 -7.24
C VAL A 261 -8.30 -21.51 -6.35
N THR A 262 -9.63 -21.51 -6.42
CA THR A 262 -10.45 -22.52 -5.76
C THR A 262 -11.14 -23.41 -6.79
N GLY A 263 -11.34 -24.68 -6.39
CA GLY A 263 -12.13 -25.63 -7.16
C GLY A 263 -13.63 -25.47 -6.93
N SER A 264 -14.43 -26.16 -7.72
CA SER A 264 -15.85 -26.39 -7.40
C SER A 264 -16.04 -27.77 -6.81
N SER A 265 -16.93 -27.90 -5.82
CA SER A 265 -17.36 -29.19 -5.29
C SER A 265 -18.14 -30.05 -6.30
N ILE A 266 -18.61 -29.47 -7.40
CA ILE A 266 -19.44 -30.14 -8.42
C ILE A 266 -18.72 -30.26 -9.77
N MET A 267 -17.94 -29.25 -10.16
CA MET A 267 -17.29 -29.17 -11.47
C MET A 267 -15.75 -29.32 -11.35
N PRO A 268 -15.17 -30.49 -11.71
CA PRO A 268 -13.74 -30.77 -11.50
C PRO A 268 -12.77 -29.86 -12.25
N GLN A 269 -13.19 -29.32 -13.40
CA GLN A 269 -12.37 -28.45 -14.24
C GLN A 269 -12.37 -26.98 -13.78
N LYS A 270 -13.27 -26.59 -12.88
CA LYS A 270 -13.50 -25.19 -12.53
C LYS A 270 -12.38 -24.66 -11.63
N ARG A 271 -11.68 -23.61 -12.10
CA ARG A 271 -10.64 -22.86 -11.36
C ARG A 271 -11.11 -21.42 -11.19
N ASN A 272 -11.54 -21.05 -9.99
CA ASN A 272 -12.06 -19.70 -9.74
C ASN A 272 -10.96 -18.77 -9.22
N PRO A 273 -10.81 -17.55 -9.78
CA PRO A 273 -9.87 -16.56 -9.28
C PRO A 273 -10.40 -15.84 -8.01
N ASP A 274 -10.92 -16.60 -7.04
CA ASP A 274 -11.59 -16.07 -5.82
C ASP A 274 -10.73 -15.05 -5.07
N TYR A 275 -9.41 -15.24 -5.06
CA TYR A 275 -8.48 -14.32 -4.41
C TYR A 275 -8.48 -12.94 -5.08
N ALA A 276 -8.51 -12.88 -6.42
CA ALA A 276 -8.64 -11.63 -7.16
C ALA A 276 -10.02 -11.00 -6.94
N GLU A 277 -11.09 -11.79 -6.92
CA GLU A 277 -12.45 -11.31 -6.61
C GLU A 277 -12.53 -10.68 -5.21
N LEU A 278 -11.93 -11.34 -4.22
CA LEU A 278 -11.87 -10.85 -2.84
C LEU A 278 -11.02 -9.59 -2.71
N ILE A 279 -9.91 -9.45 -3.46
CA ILE A 279 -9.13 -8.20 -3.52
C ILE A 279 -10.00 -7.07 -4.05
N ARG A 280 -10.72 -7.30 -5.16
CA ARG A 280 -11.65 -6.33 -5.76
C ARG A 280 -12.75 -5.93 -4.77
N ALA A 281 -13.34 -6.89 -4.06
CA ALA A 281 -14.37 -6.62 -3.03
C ALA A 281 -13.80 -5.86 -1.81
N ARG A 282 -12.59 -6.19 -1.36
CA ARG A 282 -11.93 -5.53 -0.22
C ARG A 282 -11.61 -4.06 -0.48
N ALA A 283 -11.50 -3.63 -1.74
CA ALA A 283 -11.40 -2.21 -2.06
C ALA A 283 -12.61 -1.42 -1.51
N GLY A 284 -13.83 -1.96 -1.69
CA GLY A 284 -15.04 -1.37 -1.12
C GLY A 284 -15.05 -1.33 0.41
N THR A 285 -14.44 -2.34 1.07
CA THR A 285 -14.29 -2.34 2.53
C THR A 285 -13.40 -1.19 3.01
N VAL A 286 -12.28 -0.95 2.33
CA VAL A 286 -11.34 0.14 2.67
C VAL A 286 -12.00 1.50 2.43
N TYR A 287 -12.76 1.66 1.34
CA TYR A 287 -13.50 2.90 1.07
C TYR A 287 -14.56 3.18 2.15
N GLY A 288 -15.27 2.15 2.59
CA GLY A 288 -16.21 2.26 3.70
C GLY A 288 -15.52 2.73 4.99
N CYS A 289 -14.35 2.18 5.31
CA CYS A 289 -13.57 2.60 6.47
C CYS A 289 -13.14 4.07 6.36
N LEU A 290 -12.73 4.54 5.18
CA LEU A 290 -12.39 5.95 4.95
C LEU A 290 -13.59 6.86 5.24
N MET A 291 -14.75 6.52 4.69
CA MET A 291 -15.98 7.29 4.88
C MET A 291 -16.43 7.30 6.34
N SER A 292 -16.30 6.18 7.05
CA SER A 292 -16.57 6.11 8.49
C SER A 292 -15.67 7.04 9.28
N VAL A 293 -14.34 6.99 9.08
CA VAL A 293 -13.40 7.81 9.86
C VAL A 293 -13.57 9.31 9.55
N LEU A 294 -13.78 9.68 8.28
CA LEU A 294 -14.12 11.05 7.90
C LEU A 294 -15.37 11.54 8.62
N SER A 295 -16.40 10.69 8.71
CA SER A 295 -17.68 11.04 9.35
C SER A 295 -17.54 11.14 10.88
N ILE A 296 -16.77 10.25 11.50
CA ILE A 296 -16.49 10.26 12.94
C ILE A 296 -15.73 11.52 13.34
N CYS A 297 -14.70 11.90 12.57
CA CYS A 297 -13.86 13.05 12.90
C CYS A 297 -14.51 14.40 12.57
N LYS A 298 -15.56 14.42 11.74
CA LYS A 298 -16.22 15.65 11.29
C LYS A 298 -16.89 16.37 12.46
N ALA A 299 -16.60 17.67 12.57
CA ALA A 299 -17.26 18.60 13.48
C ALA A 299 -17.12 18.26 14.99
N LEU A 300 -16.11 17.49 15.36
CA LEU A 300 -15.73 17.34 16.76
C LEU A 300 -15.11 18.65 17.27
N PRO A 301 -15.55 19.17 18.44
CA PRO A 301 -14.88 20.30 19.06
C PRO A 301 -13.51 19.87 19.59
N TYR A 302 -12.55 20.79 19.68
CA TYR A 302 -11.38 20.52 20.50
C TYR A 302 -11.80 20.33 21.97
N THR A 303 -11.25 19.38 22.74
CA THR A 303 -10.07 18.55 22.44
C THR A 303 -10.40 17.07 22.22
N TYR A 304 -9.92 16.17 23.08
CA TYR A 304 -10.25 14.75 23.00
C TYR A 304 -11.73 14.55 23.31
N ASN A 305 -12.43 13.86 22.41
CA ASN A 305 -13.79 13.36 22.63
C ASN A 305 -13.77 11.84 22.46
N ARG A 306 -14.63 11.13 23.20
CA ARG A 306 -14.66 9.67 23.20
C ARG A 306 -15.04 9.09 21.83
N ASP A 307 -15.70 9.87 20.97
CA ASP A 307 -15.96 9.58 19.56
C ASP A 307 -14.71 9.08 18.82
N LEU A 308 -13.52 9.58 19.18
CA LEU A 308 -12.26 9.18 18.57
C LEU A 308 -11.91 7.70 18.79
N GLN A 309 -12.51 7.03 19.78
CA GLN A 309 -12.37 5.58 19.99
C GLN A 309 -12.90 4.78 18.78
N GLU A 310 -13.96 5.26 18.13
CA GLU A 310 -14.60 4.58 17.00
C GLU A 310 -13.73 4.61 15.73
N ALA A 311 -12.72 5.48 15.65
CA ALA A 311 -11.84 5.55 14.48
C ALA A 311 -10.85 4.38 14.39
N THR A 312 -10.36 3.86 15.53
CA THR A 312 -9.30 2.85 15.58
C THR A 312 -9.70 1.50 14.97
N PRO A 313 -10.91 0.95 15.21
CA PRO A 313 -11.35 -0.29 14.57
C PRO A 313 -11.39 -0.20 13.04
N HIS A 314 -11.80 0.96 12.49
CA HIS A 314 -11.81 1.20 11.04
C HIS A 314 -10.40 1.26 10.45
N LEU A 315 -9.46 1.90 11.16
CA LEU A 315 -8.05 1.88 10.80
C LEU A 315 -7.51 0.45 10.74
N LEU A 316 -7.68 -0.32 11.82
CA LEU A 316 -7.19 -1.70 11.91
C LEU A 316 -7.77 -2.58 10.79
N LYS A 317 -9.09 -2.46 10.54
CA LYS A 317 -9.77 -3.20 9.48
C LYS A 317 -9.22 -2.85 8.09
N ALA A 318 -8.99 -1.56 7.82
CA ALA A 318 -8.43 -1.09 6.57
C ALA A 318 -6.98 -1.57 6.37
N THR A 319 -6.15 -1.52 7.42
CA THR A 319 -4.78 -2.04 7.41
C THR A 319 -4.76 -3.54 7.10
N LYS A 320 -5.51 -4.36 7.86
CA LYS A 320 -5.59 -5.82 7.64
C LYS A 320 -6.01 -6.17 6.22
N ALA A 321 -7.07 -5.52 5.71
CA ALA A 321 -7.58 -5.78 4.37
C ALA A 321 -6.55 -5.41 3.29
N THR A 322 -5.90 -4.25 3.43
CA THR A 322 -4.93 -3.74 2.45
C THR A 322 -3.67 -4.61 2.42
N THR A 323 -3.08 -4.90 3.58
CA THR A 323 -1.86 -5.72 3.68
C THR A 323 -2.10 -7.13 3.14
N ALA A 324 -3.22 -7.77 3.50
CA ALA A 324 -3.57 -9.08 2.96
C ALA A 324 -3.75 -9.07 1.44
N SER A 325 -4.38 -8.03 0.88
CA SER A 325 -4.56 -7.90 -0.56
C SER A 325 -3.24 -7.70 -1.32
N VAL A 326 -2.29 -6.94 -0.78
CA VAL A 326 -0.94 -6.81 -1.37
C VAL A 326 -0.20 -8.15 -1.36
N LEU A 327 -0.23 -8.85 -0.23
CA LEU A 327 0.45 -10.15 -0.08
C LEU A 327 -0.08 -11.20 -1.06
N VAL A 328 -1.41 -11.31 -1.18
CA VAL A 328 -2.06 -12.23 -2.11
C VAL A 328 -1.77 -11.84 -3.56
N MET A 329 -1.88 -10.55 -3.91
CA MET A 329 -1.57 -10.09 -5.27
C MET A 329 -0.13 -10.39 -5.66
N LYS A 330 0.83 -10.23 -4.74
CA LYS A 330 2.23 -10.57 -4.97
C LYS A 330 2.38 -12.04 -5.39
N GLY A 331 1.84 -12.96 -4.59
CA GLY A 331 1.95 -14.39 -4.89
C GLY A 331 1.27 -14.77 -6.21
N MET A 332 0.12 -14.18 -6.52
CA MET A 332 -0.53 -14.37 -7.83
C MET A 332 0.37 -13.91 -8.99
N VAL A 333 0.97 -12.72 -8.89
CA VAL A 333 1.84 -12.16 -9.94
C VAL A 333 3.11 -12.99 -10.12
N GLU A 334 3.74 -13.43 -9.03
CA GLU A 334 4.97 -14.24 -9.07
C GLU A 334 4.73 -15.55 -9.82
N GLY A 335 3.69 -16.29 -9.44
CA GLY A 335 3.39 -17.60 -10.02
C GLY A 335 2.62 -17.58 -11.35
N LEU A 336 2.13 -16.42 -11.81
CA LEU A 336 1.25 -16.35 -12.99
C LEU A 336 1.90 -16.94 -14.25
N GLU A 337 1.21 -17.82 -14.96
CA GLU A 337 1.70 -18.32 -16.25
C GLU A 337 0.95 -17.64 -17.41
N LEU A 338 1.61 -17.46 -18.55
CA LEU A 338 1.04 -16.80 -19.73
C LEU A 338 0.80 -17.79 -20.85
N ASN A 339 -0.38 -17.72 -21.47
CA ASN A 339 -0.63 -18.35 -22.76
C ASN A 339 -0.15 -17.39 -23.87
N LYS A 340 1.14 -17.46 -24.19
CA LYS A 340 1.77 -16.55 -25.17
C LYS A 340 1.17 -16.70 -26.57
N GLU A 341 0.78 -17.91 -26.94
CA GLU A 341 0.16 -18.20 -28.23
C GLU A 341 -1.21 -17.52 -28.36
N GLU A 342 -2.05 -17.61 -27.34
CA GLU A 342 -3.38 -16.96 -27.38
C GLU A 342 -3.26 -15.43 -27.31
N LEU A 343 -2.31 -14.90 -26.53
CA LEU A 343 -2.00 -13.47 -26.50
C LEU A 343 -1.58 -12.94 -27.88
N GLU A 344 -0.68 -13.64 -28.58
CA GLU A 344 -0.24 -13.26 -29.92
C GLU A 344 -1.38 -13.35 -30.94
N LYS A 345 -2.13 -14.46 -30.91
CA LYS A 345 -3.31 -14.66 -31.77
C LYS A 345 -4.36 -13.56 -31.59
N GLN A 346 -4.69 -13.18 -30.35
CA GLN A 346 -5.67 -12.12 -30.11
C GLN A 346 -5.14 -10.73 -30.52
N ALA A 347 -3.83 -10.51 -30.58
CA ALA A 347 -3.28 -9.26 -31.07
C ALA A 347 -3.45 -9.06 -32.59
N GLU A 348 -3.65 -10.15 -33.35
CA GLU A 348 -3.93 -10.12 -34.79
C GLU A 348 -5.39 -9.83 -35.12
N ILE A 349 -6.31 -10.10 -34.19
CA ILE A 349 -7.75 -9.94 -34.39
C ILE A 349 -8.15 -8.46 -34.31
N GLY A 350 -9.13 -8.05 -35.10
CA GLY A 350 -9.73 -6.71 -34.98
C GLY A 350 -8.97 -5.59 -35.67
N PHE A 351 -8.06 -5.92 -36.61
CA PHE A 351 -7.30 -4.95 -37.41
C PHE A 351 -6.52 -3.94 -36.54
N THR A 352 -5.83 -4.44 -35.51
CA THR A 352 -5.06 -3.64 -34.52
C THR A 352 -3.94 -2.78 -35.11
N THR A 353 -3.59 -3.02 -36.37
CA THR A 353 -2.57 -2.30 -37.16
C THR A 353 -3.15 -1.13 -37.97
N ALA A 354 -4.48 -0.93 -37.94
CA ALA A 354 -5.18 0.12 -38.68
C ALA A 354 -4.60 1.53 -38.42
N THR A 355 -4.32 1.86 -37.15
CA THR A 355 -3.79 3.19 -36.81
C THR A 355 -2.43 3.44 -37.44
N GLU A 356 -1.53 2.46 -37.39
CA GLU A 356 -0.20 2.60 -37.97
C GLU A 356 -0.24 2.59 -39.50
N LEU A 357 -1.21 1.90 -40.11
CA LEU A 357 -1.46 2.02 -41.54
C LEU A 357 -1.88 3.45 -41.90
N ALA A 358 -2.80 4.05 -41.14
CA ALA A 358 -3.19 5.44 -41.35
C ALA A 358 -2.00 6.40 -41.16
N ASP A 359 -1.22 6.23 -40.09
CA ASP A 359 -0.02 7.04 -39.85
C ASP A 359 1.04 6.85 -40.94
N THR A 360 1.18 5.64 -41.48
CA THR A 360 2.08 5.36 -42.61
C THR A 360 1.62 6.06 -43.87
N ILE A 361 0.33 6.07 -44.18
CA ILE A 361 -0.21 6.86 -45.29
C ILE A 361 0.14 8.34 -45.10
N VAL A 362 -0.12 8.91 -43.93
CA VAL A 362 0.22 10.33 -43.65
C VAL A 362 1.71 10.60 -43.88
N ARG A 363 2.60 9.77 -43.32
CA ARG A 363 4.05 9.97 -43.42
C ARG A 363 4.60 9.82 -44.83
N GLU A 364 4.07 8.90 -45.62
CA GLU A 364 4.63 8.59 -46.95
C GLU A 364 4.00 9.46 -48.05
N THR A 365 2.79 10.00 -47.85
CA THR A 365 2.05 10.73 -48.91
C THR A 365 1.63 12.16 -48.55
N ASP A 366 2.01 12.66 -47.36
CA ASP A 366 1.64 13.99 -46.83
C ASP A 366 0.12 14.26 -46.85
N THR A 367 -0.67 13.19 -46.82
CA THR A 367 -2.12 13.26 -46.81
C THR A 367 -2.61 13.55 -45.39
N SER A 368 -3.68 14.34 -45.23
CA SER A 368 -4.22 14.63 -43.89
C SER A 368 -4.61 13.35 -43.16
N PHE A 369 -4.36 13.28 -41.84
CA PHE A 369 -4.73 12.13 -41.01
C PHE A 369 -6.22 11.77 -41.13
N ARG A 370 -7.10 12.77 -41.24
CA ARG A 370 -8.55 12.53 -41.41
C ARG A 370 -8.86 11.80 -42.72
N THR A 371 -8.12 12.09 -43.79
CA THR A 371 -8.25 11.38 -45.06
C THR A 371 -7.69 9.97 -44.96
N ALA A 372 -6.48 9.80 -44.41
CA ALA A 372 -5.87 8.48 -44.20
C ALA A 372 -6.78 7.58 -43.35
N HIS A 373 -7.31 8.10 -42.25
CA HIS A 373 -8.26 7.41 -41.40
C HIS A 373 -9.52 6.99 -42.16
N LYS A 374 -10.12 7.86 -42.99
CA LYS A 374 -11.30 7.49 -43.80
C LYS A 374 -10.99 6.32 -44.74
N ILE A 375 -9.83 6.33 -45.39
CA ILE A 375 -9.38 5.24 -46.28
C ILE A 375 -9.29 3.93 -45.49
N VAL A 376 -8.60 3.95 -44.33
CA VAL A 376 -8.43 2.76 -43.50
C VAL A 376 -9.76 2.29 -42.88
N SER A 377 -10.65 3.20 -42.47
CA SER A 377 -11.98 2.86 -41.97
C SER A 377 -12.85 2.20 -43.05
N GLU A 378 -12.76 2.66 -44.30
CA GLU A 378 -13.48 2.03 -45.40
C GLU A 378 -13.00 0.59 -45.64
N LEU A 379 -11.69 0.34 -45.55
CA LEU A 379 -11.12 -1.01 -45.62
C LEU A 379 -11.57 -1.89 -44.47
N ALA A 380 -11.56 -1.37 -43.24
CA ALA A 380 -12.02 -2.09 -42.06
C ALA A 380 -13.50 -2.49 -42.17
N ASN A 381 -14.36 -1.58 -42.64
CA ASN A 381 -15.81 -1.83 -42.80
C ASN A 381 -16.14 -2.84 -43.88
N ARG A 382 -15.27 -3.01 -44.88
CA ARG A 382 -15.45 -4.01 -45.95
C ARG A 382 -15.13 -5.44 -45.48
N GLY A 383 -14.52 -5.60 -44.31
CA GLY A 383 -14.14 -6.91 -43.77
C GLY A 383 -13.09 -7.62 -44.63
N GLU A 384 -12.31 -6.88 -45.42
CA GLU A 384 -11.28 -7.45 -46.30
C GLU A 384 -10.14 -8.03 -45.45
N SER A 385 -10.04 -9.37 -45.41
CA SER A 385 -8.87 -10.05 -44.89
C SER A 385 -7.71 -9.88 -45.88
N GLY A 386 -6.64 -9.22 -45.44
CA GLY A 386 -5.44 -9.00 -46.25
C GLY A 386 -5.48 -7.69 -47.04
N VAL A 387 -5.37 -6.56 -46.32
CA VAL A 387 -5.20 -5.23 -46.92
C VAL A 387 -3.90 -5.21 -47.76
N THR A 388 -4.00 -4.74 -49.01
CA THR A 388 -2.87 -4.60 -49.95
C THR A 388 -2.76 -3.16 -50.44
N LEU A 389 -1.65 -2.78 -51.08
CA LEU A 389 -1.55 -1.45 -51.70
C LEU A 389 -2.68 -1.21 -52.72
N ARG A 390 -3.10 -2.26 -53.42
CA ARG A 390 -4.19 -2.17 -54.40
C ARG A 390 -5.53 -1.82 -53.74
N THR A 391 -5.89 -2.49 -52.66
CA THR A 391 -7.17 -2.22 -51.98
C THR A 391 -7.16 -0.83 -51.34
N ILE A 392 -6.01 -0.41 -50.81
CA ILE A 392 -5.78 0.97 -50.35
C ILE A 392 -5.94 1.99 -51.48
N ASP A 393 -5.36 1.74 -52.65
CA ASP A 393 -5.50 2.62 -53.82
C ASP A 393 -6.94 2.71 -54.32
N ASP A 394 -7.68 1.60 -54.30
CA ASP A 394 -9.09 1.57 -54.71
C ASP A 394 -9.96 2.39 -53.75
N ALA A 395 -9.74 2.26 -52.43
CA ALA A 395 -10.39 3.09 -51.41
C ALA A 395 -9.98 4.57 -51.52
N ALA A 396 -8.69 4.85 -51.70
CA ALA A 396 -8.19 6.22 -51.88
C ALA A 396 -8.77 6.89 -53.13
N LYS A 397 -8.87 6.15 -54.25
CA LYS A 397 -9.46 6.66 -55.49
C LYS A 397 -10.94 6.99 -55.30
N SER A 398 -11.68 6.20 -54.52
CA SER A 398 -13.07 6.48 -54.15
C SER A 398 -13.20 7.78 -53.32
N ILE A 399 -12.33 7.97 -52.34
CA ILE A 399 -12.46 9.07 -51.36
C ILE A 399 -11.87 10.40 -51.85
N ILE A 400 -10.71 10.36 -52.52
CA ILE A 400 -9.95 11.55 -52.93
C ILE A 400 -9.60 11.60 -54.41
N GLY A 401 -10.07 10.64 -55.22
CA GLY A 401 -9.85 10.63 -56.67
C GLY A 401 -8.41 10.30 -57.11
N LYS A 402 -7.52 9.91 -56.20
CA LYS A 402 -6.10 9.63 -56.46
C LYS A 402 -5.68 8.29 -55.85
N LYS A 403 -4.70 7.64 -56.47
CA LYS A 403 -4.02 6.49 -55.88
C LYS A 403 -2.91 6.96 -54.94
N LEU A 404 -2.76 6.33 -53.79
CA LEU A 404 -1.68 6.63 -52.86
C LEU A 404 -0.33 6.13 -53.39
N SER A 405 -0.33 5.08 -54.22
CA SER A 405 0.88 4.59 -54.89
C SER A 405 1.51 5.58 -55.86
N GLU A 406 0.71 6.48 -56.46
CA GLU A 406 1.19 7.54 -57.36
C GLU A 406 1.86 8.70 -56.60
N ILE A 407 1.65 8.78 -55.28
CA ILE A 407 2.12 9.89 -54.44
C ILE A 407 3.00 9.43 -53.27
N GLY A 408 3.58 8.22 -53.38
CA GLY A 408 4.69 7.79 -52.52
C GLY A 408 4.46 6.51 -51.72
N LEU A 409 3.22 6.03 -51.57
CA LEU A 409 2.96 4.81 -50.79
C LEU A 409 3.44 3.56 -51.54
N THR A 410 4.23 2.71 -50.88
CA THR A 410 4.77 1.49 -51.50
C THR A 410 4.22 0.23 -50.83
N GLU A 411 4.22 -0.88 -51.58
CA GLU A 411 3.80 -2.20 -51.08
C GLU A 411 4.62 -2.61 -49.85
N LYS A 412 5.92 -2.29 -49.85
CA LYS A 412 6.81 -2.54 -48.71
C LYS A 412 6.33 -1.81 -47.45
N LYS A 413 5.98 -0.52 -47.57
CA LYS A 413 5.51 0.29 -46.45
C LYS A 413 4.16 -0.17 -45.91
N VAL A 414 3.26 -0.62 -46.79
CA VAL A 414 1.99 -1.24 -46.39
C VAL A 414 2.24 -2.51 -45.59
N LYS A 415 3.11 -3.41 -46.08
CA LYS A 415 3.47 -4.64 -45.34
C LYS A 415 4.09 -4.35 -43.98
N GLU A 416 5.02 -3.39 -43.91
CA GLU A 416 5.62 -2.95 -42.63
C GLU A 416 4.61 -2.31 -41.68
N ALA A 417 3.56 -1.65 -42.18
CA ALA A 417 2.50 -1.05 -41.37
C ALA A 417 1.48 -2.08 -40.86
N LEU A 418 1.32 -3.20 -41.57
CA LEU A 418 0.44 -4.30 -41.20
C LEU A 418 1.14 -5.37 -40.33
N ASP A 419 2.46 -5.30 -40.19
CA ASP A 419 3.25 -6.19 -39.32
C ASP A 419 3.25 -5.71 -37.86
N ILE A 420 2.74 -6.53 -36.94
CA ILE A 420 2.61 -6.19 -35.52
C ILE A 420 3.97 -5.94 -34.86
N ALA A 421 4.98 -6.74 -35.18
CA ALA A 421 6.32 -6.57 -34.61
C ALA A 421 6.93 -5.22 -35.02
N SER A 422 6.78 -4.84 -36.30
CA SER A 422 7.19 -3.53 -36.82
C SER A 422 6.43 -2.38 -36.17
N ASN A 423 5.11 -2.54 -35.96
CA ASN A 423 4.27 -1.57 -35.24
C ASN A 423 4.81 -1.28 -33.84
N ILE A 424 5.01 -2.35 -33.04
CA ILE A 424 5.51 -2.22 -31.67
C ILE A 424 6.90 -1.59 -31.67
N LYS A 425 7.78 -2.01 -32.58
CA LYS A 425 9.15 -1.48 -32.70
C LYS A 425 9.19 0.01 -33.03
N LYS A 426 8.30 0.50 -33.89
CA LYS A 426 8.21 1.93 -34.27
C LYS A 426 7.74 2.83 -33.12
N ARG A 427 7.02 2.29 -32.14
CA ARG A 427 6.54 3.05 -30.97
C ARG A 427 7.62 3.13 -29.89
N ASP A 428 8.77 3.70 -30.25
CA ASP A 428 9.95 3.84 -29.40
C ASP A 428 10.07 5.20 -28.69
N ALA A 429 9.07 6.07 -28.89
CA ALA A 429 8.91 7.27 -28.09
C ALA A 429 8.87 6.93 -26.60
N LYS A 430 9.30 7.87 -25.75
CA LYS A 430 9.38 7.68 -24.29
C LYS A 430 8.04 7.20 -23.72
N GLY A 431 8.04 6.06 -23.05
CA GLY A 431 6.86 5.39 -22.52
C GLY A 431 6.13 4.46 -23.50
N GLY A 432 6.67 4.21 -24.70
CA GLY A 432 6.10 3.30 -25.68
C GLY A 432 6.43 1.81 -25.44
N PRO A 433 5.74 0.90 -26.15
CA PRO A 433 5.90 -0.55 -26.01
C PRO A 433 7.14 -1.13 -26.68
N ALA A 434 7.90 -0.35 -27.46
CA ALA A 434 9.08 -0.86 -28.12
C ALA A 434 10.08 -1.46 -27.11
N LYS A 435 10.63 -2.64 -27.42
CA LYS A 435 11.55 -3.39 -26.54
C LYS A 435 12.63 -2.51 -25.91
N LYS A 436 13.29 -1.66 -26.70
CA LYS A 436 14.35 -0.75 -26.23
C LYS A 436 13.85 0.19 -25.14
N GLU A 437 12.64 0.73 -25.30
CA GLU A 437 12.05 1.66 -24.34
C GLU A 437 11.53 0.93 -23.09
N VAL A 438 10.92 -0.24 -23.25
CA VAL A 438 10.48 -1.07 -22.12
C VAL A 438 11.65 -1.52 -21.25
N LEU A 439 12.76 -1.96 -21.85
CA LEU A 439 13.99 -2.30 -21.12
C LEU A 439 14.54 -1.08 -20.35
N ARG A 440 14.55 0.10 -20.98
CA ARG A 440 14.92 1.36 -20.31
C ARG A 440 14.00 1.65 -19.12
N MET A 441 12.70 1.38 -19.23
CA MET A 441 11.75 1.54 -18.13
C MET A 441 12.04 0.55 -17.00
N ILE A 442 12.24 -0.74 -17.30
CA ILE A 442 12.56 -1.79 -16.33
C ILE A 442 13.81 -1.42 -15.53
N ASP A 443 14.91 -1.09 -16.20
CA ASP A 443 16.17 -0.74 -15.54
C ASP A 443 16.01 0.47 -14.63
N ARG A 444 15.26 1.48 -15.10
CA ARG A 444 14.96 2.66 -14.28
C ARG A 444 14.13 2.31 -13.05
N ARG A 445 13.10 1.46 -13.18
CA ARG A 445 12.22 1.09 -12.07
C ARG A 445 12.90 0.17 -11.07
N ARG A 446 13.83 -0.70 -11.49
CA ARG A 446 14.71 -1.44 -10.57
C ARG A 446 15.55 -0.48 -9.72
N ALA A 447 16.18 0.52 -10.34
CA ALA A 447 16.97 1.52 -9.61
C ALA A 447 16.12 2.38 -8.65
N ASP A 448 14.93 2.81 -9.07
CA ASP A 448 14.01 3.56 -8.22
C ASP A 448 13.49 2.69 -7.05
N LEU A 449 13.19 1.41 -7.31
CA LEU A 449 12.80 0.44 -6.28
C LEU A 449 13.90 0.23 -5.22
N ASP A 450 15.17 0.12 -5.62
CA ASP A 450 16.29 -0.03 -4.69
C ASP A 450 16.52 1.24 -3.86
N LYS A 451 16.25 2.43 -4.44
CA LYS A 451 16.26 3.69 -3.69
C LYS A 451 15.14 3.72 -2.65
N ASP A 452 13.93 3.34 -3.04
CA ASP A 452 12.76 3.27 -2.18
C ASP A 452 12.98 2.28 -1.02
N GLY A 453 13.52 1.10 -1.32
CA GLY A 453 13.89 0.08 -0.34
C GLY A 453 14.88 0.58 0.70
N ARG A 454 15.97 1.26 0.26
CA ARG A 454 16.96 1.85 1.17
C ARG A 454 16.37 2.96 2.06
N SER A 455 15.51 3.82 1.49
CA SER A 455 14.83 4.88 2.25
C SER A 455 13.97 4.31 3.38
N ARG A 456 13.16 3.29 3.08
CA ARG A 456 12.33 2.57 4.06
C ARG A 456 13.19 1.85 5.12
N GLN A 457 14.23 1.14 4.69
CA GLN A 457 15.13 0.43 5.61
C GLN A 457 15.84 1.37 6.59
N ALA A 458 16.32 2.52 6.12
CA ALA A 458 16.97 3.50 6.99
C ALA A 458 16.03 4.02 8.10
N LYS A 459 14.73 4.17 7.79
CA LYS A 459 13.70 4.54 8.78
C LYS A 459 13.46 3.44 9.80
N GLU A 460 13.31 2.20 9.33
CA GLU A 460 13.15 1.02 10.19
C GLU A 460 14.35 0.83 11.13
N GLU A 461 15.58 0.92 10.61
CA GLU A 461 16.80 0.82 11.40
C GLU A 461 16.93 1.94 12.44
N ARG A 462 16.47 3.15 12.14
CA ARG A 462 16.41 4.23 13.12
C ARG A 462 15.42 3.91 14.25
N VAL A 463 14.21 3.45 13.92
CA VAL A 463 13.21 3.03 14.92
C VAL A 463 13.79 1.92 15.79
N LYS A 464 14.34 0.87 15.18
CA LYS A 464 14.95 -0.26 15.89
C LYS A 464 16.07 0.18 16.84
N ARG A 465 17.00 1.03 16.38
CA ARG A 465 18.10 1.54 17.22
C ARG A 465 17.58 2.29 18.45
N ASN A 466 16.51 3.05 18.32
CA ASN A 466 15.91 3.80 19.41
C ASN A 466 15.18 2.88 20.41
N LEU A 467 14.46 1.87 19.91
CA LEU A 467 13.85 0.85 20.77
C LEU A 467 14.90 -0.02 21.49
N ASP A 468 16.02 -0.33 20.83
CA ASP A 468 17.17 -0.99 21.47
C ASP A 468 17.80 -0.10 22.55
N GLU A 469 17.83 1.23 22.37
CA GLU A 469 18.26 2.19 23.40
C GLU A 469 17.28 2.16 24.59
N LEU A 470 15.97 2.18 24.33
CA LEU A 470 14.94 2.04 25.37
C LEU A 470 15.16 0.75 26.18
N GLU A 471 15.31 -0.39 25.52
CA GLU A 471 15.53 -1.68 26.19
C GLU A 471 16.83 -1.70 27.02
N ARG A 472 17.87 -0.97 26.59
CA ARG A 472 19.08 -0.77 27.41
C ARG A 472 18.80 0.07 28.64
N GLU A 473 18.07 1.19 28.51
CA GLU A 473 17.69 2.04 29.65
C GLU A 473 16.84 1.28 30.67
N VAL A 474 15.91 0.44 30.19
CA VAL A 474 15.09 -0.46 31.02
C VAL A 474 15.97 -1.43 31.82
N LYS A 475 17.01 -2.00 31.19
CA LYS A 475 17.90 -3.00 31.80
C LYS A 475 19.01 -2.41 32.69
N LYS A 476 19.24 -1.09 32.67
CA LYS A 476 20.33 -0.45 33.47
C LYS A 476 20.10 -0.63 34.97
N LYS A 477 20.80 -1.62 35.56
CA LYS A 477 20.99 -1.74 37.02
C LYS A 477 22.07 -0.76 37.48
N LYS A 478 21.90 -0.20 38.68
CA LYS A 478 22.91 0.65 39.34
C LYS A 478 24.26 -0.11 39.39
N ARG A 479 25.31 0.44 38.78
CA ARG A 479 26.68 0.20 39.27
C ARG A 479 26.75 0.93 40.61
N ILE A 480 26.59 0.21 41.71
CA ILE A 480 26.90 0.73 43.04
C ILE A 480 28.42 0.84 43.09
N ILE A 481 28.97 2.01 42.77
CA ILE A 481 30.35 2.33 43.13
C ILE A 481 30.32 2.47 44.65
N LYS A 482 30.71 1.42 45.37
CA LYS A 482 31.08 1.52 46.78
C LYS A 482 32.30 2.44 46.83
N VAL A 483 32.10 3.71 47.14
CA VAL A 483 33.18 4.60 47.56
C VAL A 483 33.58 4.12 48.95
N THR A 484 34.58 3.24 49.00
CA THR A 484 35.30 2.93 50.24
C THR A 484 36.05 4.20 50.64
N LYS A 485 35.48 4.98 51.57
CA LYS A 485 36.26 6.01 52.28
C LYS A 485 37.36 5.28 53.07
N LYS A 486 38.62 5.58 52.74
CA LYS A 486 39.77 5.29 53.61
C LYS A 486 39.85 6.35 54.69
#